data_AF-A0A8B8YTC1-F1
#
_entry.id   AF-A0A8B8YTC1-F1
#
_cell.length_a   1.000
_cell.length_b   1.000
_cell.length_c   1.000
_cell.angle_alpha   90.00
_cell.angle_beta   90.00
_cell.angle_gamma   90.00
#
_symmetry.space_group_name_H-M   'P 1'
#
loop_
_entity.id
_entity.type
_entity.pdbx_description
1 polymer ?
#
loop_
_entity_poly.entity_id
_entity_poly.type
_entity_poly.pdbx_seq_one_letter_code
_entity_poly.pdbx_strand_id
1 'polypeptide(L)'
;MAFRRRTKSYPLFSQEFVIHNHADIGFCLVLCVLIGLMFEVTAKTAFLFILPQYNVSVPTADGETVHYHYGPKDLVTVLFYIFITIILHAVVQEYILDKISKRLHLSKVKHSKFNESGQLVVFHLSSVIWCFYVVVTEGYLTNPRSLWEDYPHVYLPFQVKFFYLCQLAYWLHALPELYFQKVRKEEIPRQLQYICLYLVHVAGAYLLNLSRLGLVLLLLQYSTEFLFHTARLCYFADENNEKLFNAWAAAFGVTRLFILTLAVLAIGFGLARVENQAFDPEKGNFNTLLCSCGTGASTGASRAPSAECPPRPGWQPGSSRGSRVLGRSPPAPRSLSSLGAVCTRLCFLSRRPLSRLPRKRSGESRERNLHTD
;
A
#
# COMPACT_ATOMS: atom_id res chain seq x y z
N MET A 1 31.76 35.89 -18.99
CA MET A 1 30.82 36.55 -18.04
C MET A 1 30.03 35.47 -17.32
N ALA A 2 30.21 35.31 -16.02
CA ALA A 2 29.46 34.36 -15.21
C ALA A 2 28.01 34.83 -15.08
N PHE A 3 27.07 34.06 -15.60
CA PHE A 3 25.63 34.29 -15.41
C PHE A 3 25.32 34.03 -13.93
N ARG A 4 25.46 35.07 -13.09
CA ARG A 4 25.03 35.04 -11.69
C ARG A 4 23.53 34.78 -11.70
N ARG A 5 23.12 33.53 -11.49
CA ARG A 5 21.72 33.13 -11.27
C ARG A 5 21.18 34.04 -10.17
N ARG A 6 20.37 35.02 -10.53
CA ARG A 6 19.64 35.87 -9.58
C ARG A 6 18.77 34.91 -8.76
N THR A 7 19.05 34.77 -7.47
CA THR A 7 18.17 34.04 -6.55
C THR A 7 16.81 34.72 -6.64
N LYS A 8 15.81 34.03 -7.18
CA LYS A 8 14.44 34.54 -7.22
C LYS A 8 13.98 34.64 -5.78
N SER A 9 13.88 35.86 -5.26
CA SER A 9 13.25 36.12 -3.97
C SER A 9 11.75 35.97 -4.14
N TYR A 10 11.19 34.86 -3.68
CA TYR A 10 9.75 34.67 -3.63
C TYR A 10 9.18 35.47 -2.45
N PRO A 11 8.01 36.11 -2.60
CA PRO A 11 7.36 36.75 -1.46
C PRO A 11 7.11 35.72 -0.35
N LEU A 12 7.33 36.14 0.90
CA LEU A 12 7.02 35.33 2.08
C LEU A 12 5.54 34.92 2.03
N PHE A 13 5.24 33.63 2.28
CA PHE A 13 3.92 33.00 2.14
C PHE A 13 3.35 32.83 0.72
N SER A 14 4.13 33.10 -0.34
CA SER A 14 3.71 32.68 -1.68
C SER A 14 3.71 31.16 -1.81
N GLN A 15 2.82 30.63 -2.66
CA GLN A 15 2.76 29.20 -2.96
C GLN A 15 4.13 28.64 -3.39
N GLU A 16 4.86 29.43 -4.18
CA GLU A 16 6.21 29.06 -4.66
C GLU A 16 7.25 29.05 -3.53
N PHE A 17 7.11 29.90 -2.52
CA PHE A 17 7.97 29.88 -1.33
C PHE A 17 7.76 28.61 -0.51
N VAL A 18 6.50 28.20 -0.27
CA VAL A 18 6.19 26.97 0.48
C VAL A 18 6.72 25.74 -0.26
N ILE A 19 6.51 25.66 -1.57
CA ILE A 19 7.01 24.54 -2.38
C ILE A 19 8.54 24.48 -2.35
N HIS A 20 9.23 25.62 -2.38
CA HIS A 20 10.70 25.61 -2.37
C HIS A 20 11.30 25.25 -1.00
N ASN A 21 10.67 25.69 0.10
CA ASN A 21 11.21 25.53 1.45
C ASN A 21 10.44 24.49 2.29
N HIS A 22 9.68 23.59 1.66
CA HIS A 22 8.81 22.62 2.35
C HIS A 22 9.59 21.73 3.34
N ALA A 23 10.80 21.30 2.97
CA ALA A 23 11.67 20.51 3.84
C ALA A 23 12.13 21.31 5.06
N ASP A 24 12.54 22.57 4.88
CA ASP A 24 12.97 23.45 5.98
C ASP A 24 11.81 23.81 6.92
N ILE A 25 10.61 24.04 6.37
CA ILE A 25 9.40 24.26 7.16
C ILE A 25 9.08 23.02 8.00
N GLY A 26 9.12 21.83 7.38
CA GLY A 26 8.93 20.57 8.08
C GLY A 26 9.99 20.37 9.19
N PHE A 27 11.25 20.67 8.90
CA PHE A 27 12.35 20.59 9.86
C PHE A 27 12.14 21.53 11.05
N CYS A 28 11.74 22.77 10.82
CA CYS A 28 11.40 23.72 11.88
C CYS A 28 10.27 23.18 12.78
N LEU A 29 9.22 22.58 12.19
CA LEU A 29 8.11 22.01 12.97
C LEU A 29 8.56 20.82 13.83
N VAL A 30 9.37 19.91 13.27
CA VAL A 30 9.93 18.78 14.02
C VAL A 30 10.83 19.29 15.15
N LEU A 31 11.69 20.27 14.87
CA LEU A 31 12.58 20.86 15.86
C LEU A 31 11.80 21.51 17.02
N CYS A 32 10.70 22.21 16.75
CA CYS A 32 9.83 22.77 17.77
C CYS A 32 9.28 21.69 18.72
N VAL A 33 8.84 20.54 18.17
CA VAL A 33 8.35 19.41 18.98
C VAL A 33 9.49 18.81 19.81
N LEU A 34 10.69 18.66 19.24
CA LEU A 34 11.86 18.14 19.95
C LEU A 34 12.33 19.08 21.08
N ILE A 35 12.33 20.40 20.86
CA ILE A 35 12.59 21.40 21.90
C ILE A 35 11.52 21.31 23.00
N GLY A 36 10.27 21.02 22.63
CA GLY A 36 9.18 20.75 23.57
C GLY A 36 9.47 19.60 24.53
N LEU A 37 10.39 18.68 24.23
CA LEU A 37 10.81 17.64 25.17
C LEU A 37 11.68 18.17 26.31
N MET A 38 12.31 19.33 26.14
CA MET A 38 13.24 19.89 27.13
C MET A 38 12.55 20.43 28.38
N PHE A 39 11.25 20.75 28.30
CA PHE A 39 10.49 21.26 29.44
C PHE A 39 9.44 20.24 29.87
N GLU A 40 9.33 20.00 31.18
CA GLU A 40 8.45 18.97 31.76
C GLU A 40 6.97 19.16 31.38
N VAL A 41 6.50 20.42 31.35
CA VAL A 41 5.11 20.76 31.00
C VAL A 41 4.81 20.43 29.54
N THR A 42 5.73 20.76 28.63
CA THR A 42 5.54 20.53 27.19
C THR A 42 5.91 19.11 26.76
N ALA A 43 6.73 18.39 27.55
CA ALA A 43 7.16 17.03 27.25
C ALA A 43 5.98 16.06 27.15
N LYS A 44 4.97 16.21 28.03
CA LYS A 44 3.74 15.38 27.99
C LYS A 44 3.03 15.50 26.63
N THR A 45 2.99 16.71 26.08
CA THR A 45 2.41 16.97 24.75
C THR A 45 3.32 16.46 23.64
N ALA A 46 4.63 16.67 23.73
CA ALA A 46 5.59 16.20 22.74
C ALA A 46 5.62 14.66 22.63
N PHE A 47 5.51 13.93 23.75
CA PHE A 47 5.43 12.46 23.73
C PHE A 47 4.22 11.92 22.96
N LEU A 48 3.13 12.68 22.89
CA LEU A 48 1.95 12.31 22.09
C LEU A 48 2.27 12.23 20.59
N PHE A 49 3.19 13.07 20.12
CA PHE A 49 3.63 13.10 18.73
C PHE A 49 4.69 12.02 18.43
N ILE A 50 5.59 11.73 19.37
CA ILE A 50 6.79 10.93 19.09
C ILE A 50 6.59 9.44 19.34
N LEU A 51 5.97 9.07 20.47
CA LEU A 51 5.85 7.67 20.87
C LEU A 51 4.57 7.04 20.32
N PRO A 52 4.57 5.72 20.04
CA PRO A 52 3.34 4.96 19.86
C PRO A 52 2.46 5.07 21.10
N GLN A 53 1.19 5.39 20.89
CA GLN A 53 0.24 5.65 21.97
C GLN A 53 -0.36 4.35 22.50
N TYR A 54 -1.02 4.42 23.66
CA TYR A 54 -1.80 3.31 24.22
C TYR A 54 -0.99 2.07 24.63
N ASN A 55 0.07 2.28 25.42
CA ASN A 55 0.81 1.20 26.07
C ASN A 55 -0.02 0.54 27.19
N VAL A 56 0.05 -0.79 27.27
CA VAL A 56 -0.52 -1.62 28.33
C VAL A 56 0.59 -2.55 28.78
N SER A 57 1.02 -2.43 30.04
CA SER A 57 1.96 -3.36 30.64
C SER A 57 1.20 -4.59 31.14
N VAL A 58 1.62 -5.77 30.67
CA VAL A 58 1.10 -7.06 31.14
C VAL A 58 2.20 -7.73 31.97
N PRO A 59 1.97 -8.01 33.26
CA PRO A 59 2.93 -8.73 34.07
C PRO A 59 3.01 -10.18 33.59
N THR A 60 4.21 -10.59 33.16
CA THR A 60 4.52 -11.96 32.70
C THR A 60 5.53 -12.60 33.67
N ALA A 61 5.60 -13.93 33.70
CA ALA A 61 6.50 -14.69 34.59
C ALA A 61 7.98 -14.31 34.48
N ASP A 62 8.40 -13.78 33.32
CA ASP A 62 9.78 -13.36 33.01
C ASP A 62 9.99 -11.83 33.07
N GLY A 63 8.97 -11.04 33.47
CA GLY A 63 9.03 -9.58 33.57
C GLY A 63 7.77 -8.85 33.07
N GLU A 64 7.81 -7.52 32.97
CA GLU A 64 6.71 -6.72 32.39
C GLU A 64 6.86 -6.64 30.86
N THR A 65 5.89 -7.18 30.11
CA THR A 65 5.83 -7.01 28.64
C THR A 65 4.88 -5.88 28.28
N VAL A 66 5.35 -4.92 27.49
CA VAL A 66 4.56 -3.76 27.05
C VAL A 66 3.94 -4.04 25.69
N HIS A 67 2.61 -4.08 25.66
CA HIS A 67 1.82 -4.22 24.44
C HIS A 67 1.08 -2.92 24.12
N TYR A 68 0.64 -2.78 22.88
CA TYR A 68 -0.04 -1.57 22.39
C TYR A 68 -1.35 -1.94 21.69
N HIS A 69 -2.39 -1.12 21.84
CA HIS A 69 -3.61 -1.22 21.02
C HIS A 69 -3.71 -0.06 20.02
N TYR A 70 -4.54 -0.21 18.99
CA TYR A 70 -4.77 0.87 18.01
C TYR A 70 -5.70 1.94 18.59
N GLY A 71 -5.49 3.22 18.26
CA GLY A 71 -6.47 4.23 18.65
C GLY A 71 -6.30 5.58 17.95
N PRO A 72 -7.27 6.50 18.09
CA PRO A 72 -7.29 7.76 17.35
C PRO A 72 -6.09 8.66 17.63
N LYS A 73 -5.46 8.59 18.82
CA LYS A 73 -4.25 9.37 19.11
C LYS A 73 -3.07 8.99 18.20
N ASP A 74 -3.08 7.79 17.61
CA ASP A 74 -2.07 7.38 16.64
C ASP A 74 -2.07 8.28 15.39
N LEU A 75 -3.19 8.96 15.06
CA LEU A 75 -3.24 9.91 13.95
C LEU A 75 -2.31 11.10 14.17
N VAL A 76 -2.17 11.54 15.42
CA VAL A 76 -1.27 12.66 15.77
C VAL A 76 0.18 12.22 15.66
N THR A 77 0.48 10.99 16.07
CA THR A 77 1.79 10.36 15.86
C THR A 77 2.09 10.25 14.36
N VAL A 78 1.17 9.73 13.55
CA VAL A 78 1.32 9.63 12.09
C VAL A 78 1.56 11.01 11.46
N LEU A 79 0.85 12.05 11.91
CA LEU A 79 1.07 13.42 11.44
C LEU A 79 2.50 13.91 11.70
N PHE A 80 3.05 13.63 12.87
CA PHE A 80 4.44 13.95 13.17
C PHE A 80 5.43 13.21 12.25
N TYR A 81 5.22 11.91 12.04
CA TYR A 81 6.06 11.12 11.14
C TYR A 81 5.90 11.49 9.66
N ILE A 82 4.77 12.10 9.25
CA ILE A 82 4.64 12.68 7.90
C ILE A 82 5.69 13.79 7.70
N PHE A 83 5.87 14.69 8.68
CA PHE A 83 6.89 15.74 8.58
C PHE A 83 8.31 15.17 8.54
N ILE A 84 8.60 14.17 9.38
CA ILE A 84 9.89 13.46 9.31
C ILE A 84 10.10 12.85 7.92
N THR A 85 9.07 12.23 7.36
CA THR A 85 9.19 11.60 6.04
C THR A 85 9.38 12.63 4.93
N ILE A 86 8.74 13.80 5.00
CA ILE A 86 8.98 14.91 4.06
C ILE A 86 10.45 15.34 4.09
N ILE A 87 11.04 15.49 5.28
CA ILE A 87 12.46 15.85 5.44
C ILE A 87 13.35 14.74 4.85
N LEU A 88 13.10 13.48 5.20
CA LEU A 88 13.86 12.34 4.69
C LEU A 88 13.80 12.24 3.16
N HIS A 89 12.62 12.43 2.58
CA HIS A 89 12.42 12.40 1.14
C HIS A 89 13.21 13.51 0.45
N ALA A 90 13.20 14.74 0.99
CA ALA A 90 14.01 15.85 0.48
C ALA A 90 15.52 15.57 0.58
N VAL A 91 15.98 15.01 1.70
CA VAL A 91 17.39 14.61 1.88
C VAL A 91 17.80 13.55 0.86
N VAL A 92 17.01 12.49 0.69
CA VAL A 92 17.27 11.45 -0.32
C VAL A 92 17.30 12.05 -1.73
N GLN A 93 16.39 12.99 -2.01
CA GLN A 93 16.33 13.68 -3.30
C GLN A 93 17.62 14.44 -3.59
N GLU A 94 18.04 15.31 -2.67
CA GLU A 94 19.17 16.22 -2.86
C GLU A 94 20.53 15.50 -2.80
N TYR A 95 20.71 14.62 -1.82
CA TYR A 95 22.02 14.02 -1.53
C TYR A 95 22.30 12.76 -2.35
N ILE A 96 21.27 11.99 -2.69
CA ILE A 96 21.45 10.71 -3.40
C ILE A 96 21.02 10.87 -4.86
N LEU A 97 19.73 11.12 -5.10
CA LEU A 97 19.16 11.02 -6.44
C LEU A 97 19.68 12.10 -7.38
N ASP A 98 19.74 13.35 -6.94
CA ASP A 98 20.24 14.45 -7.75
C ASP A 98 21.73 14.29 -8.08
N LYS A 99 22.52 13.68 -7.19
CA LYS A 99 23.94 13.38 -7.45
C LYS A 99 24.09 12.31 -8.53
N ILE A 100 23.32 11.23 -8.45
CA ILE A 100 23.35 10.13 -9.43
C ILE A 100 22.81 10.62 -10.78
N SER A 101 21.70 11.36 -10.78
CA SER A 101 21.07 11.89 -11.98
C SER A 101 22.00 12.83 -12.78
N LYS A 102 22.78 13.67 -12.07
CA LYS A 102 23.81 14.52 -12.69
C LYS A 102 24.93 13.72 -13.36
N ARG A 103 25.25 12.51 -12.86
CA ARG A 103 26.26 11.63 -13.48
C ARG A 103 25.72 10.94 -14.73
N LEU A 104 24.44 10.57 -14.73
CA LEU A 104 23.79 9.81 -15.81
C LEU A 104 23.30 10.66 -17.00
N HIS A 105 23.42 11.99 -16.95
CA HIS A 105 23.04 12.92 -18.04
C HIS A 105 21.67 12.62 -18.67
N LEU A 106 20.67 12.31 -17.85
CA LEU A 106 19.35 11.89 -18.32
C LEU A 106 18.54 13.05 -18.91
N SER A 107 17.71 12.76 -19.91
CA SER A 107 16.76 13.75 -20.45
C SER A 107 15.75 14.19 -19.38
N LYS A 108 15.16 15.39 -19.54
CA LYS A 108 14.19 15.95 -18.56
C LYS A 108 13.02 15.01 -18.23
N VAL A 109 12.54 14.24 -19.21
CA VAL A 109 11.46 13.27 -19.02
C VAL A 109 11.96 12.00 -18.31
N LYS A 110 13.12 11.46 -18.70
CA LYS A 110 13.73 10.30 -18.02
C LYS A 110 14.08 10.66 -16.56
N HIS A 111 14.56 11.87 -16.32
CA HIS A 111 14.92 12.39 -14.99
C HIS A 111 13.76 12.36 -13.98
N SER A 112 12.58 12.85 -14.36
CA SER A 112 11.41 12.83 -13.46
C SER A 112 11.02 11.40 -13.07
N LYS A 113 11.08 10.45 -14.03
CA LYS A 113 10.78 9.03 -13.77
C LYS A 113 11.87 8.31 -12.99
N PHE A 114 13.12 8.72 -13.18
CA PHE A 114 14.26 8.25 -12.41
C PHE A 114 14.11 8.67 -10.95
N ASN A 115 13.78 9.94 -10.67
CA ASN A 115 13.58 10.43 -9.31
C ASN A 115 12.41 9.73 -8.59
N GLU A 116 11.25 9.61 -9.25
CA GLU A 116 10.08 8.87 -8.73
C GLU A 116 10.48 7.43 -8.35
N SER A 117 11.19 6.74 -9.24
CA SER A 117 11.62 5.36 -8.98
C SER A 117 12.73 5.27 -7.93
N GLY A 118 13.63 6.25 -7.88
CA GLY A 118 14.73 6.34 -6.94
C GLY A 118 14.26 6.45 -5.50
N GLN A 119 13.29 7.33 -5.25
CA GLN A 119 12.67 7.47 -3.93
C GLN A 119 12.01 6.17 -3.49
N LEU A 120 11.30 5.51 -4.40
CA LEU A 120 10.63 4.23 -4.12
C LEU A 120 11.63 3.09 -3.89
N VAL A 121 12.80 3.07 -4.55
CA VAL A 121 13.86 2.08 -4.25
C VAL A 121 14.34 2.24 -2.81
N VAL A 122 14.68 3.47 -2.41
CA VAL A 122 15.19 3.73 -1.05
C VAL A 122 14.16 3.32 0.00
N PHE A 123 12.91 3.75 -0.19
CA PHE A 123 11.82 3.39 0.72
C PHE A 123 11.55 1.88 0.77
N HIS A 124 11.35 1.22 -0.37
CA HIS A 124 11.05 -0.21 -0.38
C HIS A 124 12.22 -1.04 0.16
N LEU A 125 13.47 -0.66 -0.11
CA LEU A 125 14.63 -1.34 0.48
C LEU A 125 14.63 -1.21 2.00
N SER A 126 14.50 0.01 2.54
CA SER A 126 14.48 0.23 3.99
C SER A 126 13.30 -0.49 4.65
N SER A 127 12.13 -0.46 4.01
CA SER A 127 10.92 -1.11 4.54
C SER A 127 10.99 -2.63 4.46
N VAL A 128 11.61 -3.21 3.44
CA VAL A 128 11.82 -4.67 3.36
C VAL A 128 12.77 -5.13 4.46
N ILE A 129 13.90 -4.45 4.64
CA ILE A 129 14.88 -4.79 5.68
C ILE A 129 14.23 -4.71 7.06
N TRP A 130 13.52 -3.62 7.35
CA TRP A 130 12.87 -3.45 8.64
C TRP A 130 11.71 -4.44 8.84
N CYS A 131 10.86 -4.65 7.83
CA CYS A 131 9.75 -5.60 7.92
C CYS A 131 10.26 -7.03 8.12
N PHE A 132 11.33 -7.41 7.41
CA PHE A 132 11.98 -8.72 7.59
C PHE A 132 12.52 -8.88 9.01
N TYR A 133 13.20 -7.85 9.54
CA TYR A 133 13.67 -7.85 10.93
C TYR A 133 12.53 -8.07 11.93
N VAL A 134 11.41 -7.34 11.79
CA VAL A 134 10.24 -7.47 12.67
C VAL A 134 9.64 -8.88 12.57
N VAL A 135 9.45 -9.37 11.34
CA VAL A 135 8.85 -10.67 11.07
C VAL A 135 9.69 -11.83 11.61
N VAL A 136 11.02 -11.72 11.57
CA VAL A 136 11.94 -12.71 12.15
C VAL A 136 11.96 -12.63 13.68
N THR A 137 12.01 -11.42 14.23
CA THR A 137 12.06 -11.20 15.69
C THR A 137 10.81 -11.73 16.40
N GLU A 138 9.64 -11.54 15.78
CA GLU A 138 8.35 -12.02 16.31
C GLU A 138 8.05 -13.48 15.92
N GLY A 139 8.91 -14.13 15.13
CA GLY A 139 8.76 -15.54 14.76
C GLY A 139 7.57 -15.83 13.83
N TYR A 140 7.07 -14.86 13.06
CA TYR A 140 5.86 -15.06 12.24
C TYR A 140 6.07 -16.00 11.03
N LEU A 141 7.32 -16.27 10.62
CA LEU A 141 7.62 -17.15 9.48
C LEU A 141 7.70 -18.63 9.86
N THR A 142 7.95 -18.96 11.13
CA THR A 142 8.16 -20.34 11.55
C THR A 142 6.87 -21.15 11.58
N ASN A 143 5.76 -20.49 11.95
CA ASN A 143 4.44 -21.10 12.05
C ASN A 143 3.42 -20.34 11.20
N PRO A 144 3.22 -20.67 9.91
CA PRO A 144 2.27 -19.97 9.05
C PRO A 144 0.83 -19.94 9.57
N ARG A 145 0.46 -20.91 10.42
CA ARG A 145 -0.84 -21.00 11.07
C ARG A 145 -1.09 -19.88 12.09
N SER A 146 -0.03 -19.40 12.76
CA SER A 146 -0.11 -18.34 13.78
C SER A 146 -0.48 -16.97 13.20
N LEU A 147 -0.43 -16.83 11.87
CA LEU A 147 -0.79 -15.61 11.15
C LEU A 147 -2.28 -15.26 11.28
N TRP A 148 -3.14 -16.26 11.49
CA TRP A 148 -4.60 -16.08 11.64
C TRP A 148 -5.17 -16.78 12.88
N GLU A 149 -4.39 -17.57 13.61
CA GLU A 149 -4.78 -18.06 14.93
C GLU A 149 -4.85 -16.92 15.96
N ASP A 150 -5.72 -17.07 16.95
CA ASP A 150 -5.98 -16.08 18.01
C ASP A 150 -6.42 -14.70 17.50
N TYR A 151 -7.10 -14.66 16.34
CA TYR A 151 -7.76 -13.45 15.88
C TYR A 151 -8.93 -13.08 16.82
N PRO A 152 -9.08 -11.81 17.25
CA PRO A 152 -8.35 -10.62 16.82
C PRO A 152 -7.02 -10.34 17.54
N HIS A 153 -6.00 -9.90 16.79
CA HIS A 153 -4.69 -9.51 17.33
C HIS A 153 -4.70 -8.09 17.91
N VAL A 154 -5.45 -7.86 18.99
CA VAL A 154 -5.64 -6.53 19.59
C VAL A 154 -4.35 -5.98 20.21
N TYR A 155 -3.50 -6.86 20.76
CA TYR A 155 -2.24 -6.50 21.40
C TYR A 155 -1.08 -6.61 20.41
N LEU A 156 -0.45 -5.47 20.13
CA LEU A 156 0.67 -5.35 19.20
C LEU A 156 1.96 -5.05 19.98
N PRO A 157 3.07 -5.72 19.64
CA PRO A 157 4.38 -5.33 20.16
C PRO A 157 4.79 -3.97 19.57
N PHE A 158 5.65 -3.24 20.28
CA PHE A 158 6.12 -1.90 19.89
C PHE A 158 6.60 -1.85 18.43
N GLN A 159 7.45 -2.80 18.04
CA GLN A 159 8.07 -2.84 16.71
C GLN A 159 7.03 -2.94 15.59
N VAL A 160 6.01 -3.79 15.77
CA VAL A 160 4.93 -3.97 14.80
C VAL A 160 4.09 -2.71 14.69
N LYS A 161 3.63 -2.16 15.83
CA LYS A 161 2.82 -0.94 15.82
C LYS A 161 3.59 0.21 15.18
N PHE A 162 4.83 0.42 15.60
CA PHE A 162 5.67 1.50 15.11
C PHE A 162 5.93 1.38 13.60
N PHE A 163 6.21 0.17 13.11
CA PHE A 163 6.34 -0.10 11.68
C PHE A 163 5.09 0.35 10.90
N TYR A 164 3.88 -0.04 11.33
CA TYR A 164 2.63 0.35 10.67
C TYR A 164 2.41 1.86 10.65
N LEU A 165 2.65 2.56 11.77
CA LEU A 165 2.51 4.02 11.83
C LEU A 165 3.47 4.72 10.86
N CYS A 166 4.73 4.27 10.77
CA CYS A 166 5.70 4.79 9.81
C CYS A 166 5.30 4.49 8.36
N GLN A 167 4.78 3.29 8.06
CA GLN A 167 4.30 2.98 6.71
C GLN A 167 3.11 3.86 6.31
N LEU A 168 2.16 4.09 7.22
CA LEU A 168 1.05 5.02 6.99
C LEU A 168 1.54 6.44 6.76
N ALA A 169 2.46 6.92 7.60
CA ALA A 169 3.06 8.23 7.45
C ALA A 169 3.74 8.39 6.08
N TYR A 170 4.45 7.37 5.61
CA TYR A 170 5.04 7.40 4.27
C TYR A 170 3.97 7.47 3.17
N TRP A 171 2.97 6.60 3.16
CA TRP A 171 1.98 6.70 2.07
C TRP A 171 1.13 7.97 2.13
N LEU A 172 0.96 8.57 3.31
CA LEU A 172 0.31 9.86 3.47
C LEU A 172 1.20 11.03 3.04
N HIS A 173 2.52 11.00 3.29
CA HIS A 173 3.46 12.05 2.83
C HIS A 173 3.48 12.14 1.30
N ALA A 174 3.22 11.02 0.61
CA ALA A 174 3.20 11.00 -0.85
C ALA A 174 2.14 11.95 -1.41
N LEU A 175 1.04 12.22 -0.70
CA LEU A 175 -0.04 13.11 -1.15
C LEU A 175 0.40 14.58 -1.29
N PRO A 176 0.93 15.26 -0.25
CA PRO A 176 1.49 16.60 -0.40
C PRO A 176 2.72 16.61 -1.32
N GLU A 177 3.49 15.52 -1.40
CA GLU A 177 4.64 15.42 -2.30
C GLU A 177 4.23 15.51 -3.78
N LEU A 178 3.08 14.96 -4.18
CA LEU A 178 2.53 15.16 -5.53
C LEU A 178 2.39 16.64 -5.90
N TYR A 179 2.02 17.45 -4.90
CA TYR A 179 1.86 18.90 -5.04
C TYR A 179 3.21 19.61 -5.08
N PHE A 180 4.14 19.26 -4.17
CA PHE A 180 5.48 19.87 -4.12
C PHE A 180 6.31 19.58 -5.38
N GLN A 181 6.21 18.39 -5.94
CA GLN A 181 6.91 18.01 -7.18
C GLN A 181 6.29 18.60 -8.45
N LYS A 182 5.13 19.27 -8.36
CA LYS A 182 4.37 19.77 -9.51
C LYS A 182 4.18 18.70 -10.59
N VAL A 183 3.75 17.51 -10.18
CA VAL A 183 3.53 16.38 -11.09
C VAL A 183 2.55 16.77 -12.20
N ARG A 184 2.80 16.28 -13.42
CA ARG A 184 1.90 16.50 -14.56
C ARG A 184 0.50 16.00 -14.23
N LYS A 185 -0.53 16.80 -14.55
CA LYS A 185 -1.95 16.48 -14.26
C LYS A 185 -2.39 15.11 -14.81
N GLU A 186 -1.80 14.68 -15.92
CA GLU A 186 -2.03 13.37 -16.55
C GLU A 186 -1.56 12.17 -15.69
N GLU A 187 -0.55 12.37 -14.84
CA GLU A 187 0.04 11.31 -14.02
C GLU A 187 -0.53 11.23 -12.61
N ILE A 188 -1.13 12.32 -12.13
CA ILE A 188 -1.79 12.41 -10.81
C ILE A 188 -2.78 11.27 -10.58
N PRO A 189 -3.76 10.97 -11.46
CA PRO A 189 -4.75 9.92 -11.17
C PRO A 189 -4.11 8.54 -11.01
N ARG A 190 -3.10 8.23 -11.84
CA ARG A 190 -2.35 6.99 -11.75
C ARG A 190 -1.56 6.89 -10.44
N GLN A 191 -0.96 7.99 -10.00
CA GLN A 191 -0.19 8.03 -8.77
C GLN A 191 -1.06 7.93 -7.53
N LEU A 192 -2.13 8.73 -7.48
CA LEU A 192 -3.12 8.70 -6.42
C LEU A 192 -3.73 7.31 -6.26
N GLN A 193 -4.03 6.63 -7.37
CA GLN A 193 -4.58 5.28 -7.34
C GLN A 193 -3.69 4.29 -6.59
N TYR A 194 -2.39 4.21 -6.89
CA TYR A 194 -1.53 3.27 -6.16
C TYR A 194 -1.29 3.72 -4.71
N ILE A 195 -1.20 5.03 -4.44
CA ILE A 195 -1.08 5.56 -3.06
C ILE A 195 -2.29 5.10 -2.23
N CYS A 196 -3.51 5.27 -2.77
CA CYS A 196 -4.73 4.82 -2.11
C CYS A 196 -4.73 3.30 -1.88
N LEU A 197 -4.26 2.50 -2.85
CA LEU A 197 -4.18 1.05 -2.68
C LEU A 197 -3.25 0.66 -1.53
N TYR A 198 -2.08 1.32 -1.40
CA TYR A 198 -1.18 1.08 -0.27
C TYR A 198 -1.77 1.55 1.06
N LEU A 199 -2.40 2.72 1.10
CA LEU A 199 -3.07 3.21 2.30
C LEU A 199 -4.16 2.24 2.76
N VAL A 200 -5.02 1.78 1.85
CA VAL A 200 -6.07 0.80 2.16
C VAL A 200 -5.48 -0.51 2.64
N HIS A 201 -4.39 -0.98 2.04
CA HIS A 201 -3.75 -2.23 2.45
C HIS A 201 -3.12 -2.11 3.86
N VAL A 202 -2.34 -1.06 4.11
CA VAL A 202 -1.66 -0.84 5.40
C VAL A 202 -2.69 -0.52 6.50
N ALA A 203 -3.61 0.41 6.25
CA ALA A 203 -4.65 0.78 7.20
C ALA A 203 -5.65 -0.36 7.44
N GLY A 204 -6.00 -1.12 6.40
CA GLY A 204 -6.87 -2.29 6.54
C GLY A 204 -6.25 -3.35 7.45
N ALA A 205 -4.97 -3.68 7.26
CA ALA A 205 -4.27 -4.62 8.13
C ALA A 205 -4.13 -4.12 9.58
N TYR A 206 -3.97 -2.81 9.78
CA TYR A 206 -3.84 -2.20 11.10
C TYR A 206 -5.19 -2.11 11.83
N LEU A 207 -6.23 -1.55 11.19
CA LEU A 207 -7.53 -1.29 11.80
C LEU A 207 -8.37 -2.56 11.98
N LEU A 208 -8.19 -3.57 11.13
CA LEU A 208 -8.91 -4.84 11.24
C LEU A 208 -8.23 -5.85 12.18
N ASN A 209 -7.16 -5.45 12.89
CA ASN A 209 -6.35 -6.32 13.76
C ASN A 209 -5.80 -7.58 13.04
N LEU A 210 -5.51 -7.46 11.74
CA LEU A 210 -4.90 -8.52 10.91
C LEU A 210 -3.41 -8.26 10.69
N SER A 211 -2.74 -7.74 11.73
CA SER A 211 -1.39 -7.18 11.60
C SER A 211 -0.32 -8.24 11.28
N ARG A 212 -0.42 -9.45 11.83
CA ARG A 212 0.53 -10.54 11.54
C ARG A 212 0.52 -10.92 10.06
N LEU A 213 -0.67 -11.20 9.53
CA LEU A 213 -0.87 -11.49 8.10
C LEU A 213 -0.45 -10.30 7.24
N GLY A 214 -0.88 -9.08 7.61
CA GLY A 214 -0.56 -7.87 6.87
C GLY A 214 0.93 -7.60 6.74
N LEU A 215 1.74 -7.88 7.77
CA LEU A 215 3.20 -7.75 7.71
C LEU A 215 3.81 -8.67 6.66
N VAL A 216 3.41 -9.94 6.64
CA VAL A 216 3.93 -10.90 5.64
C VAL A 216 3.52 -10.50 4.23
N LEU A 217 2.27 -10.06 4.04
CA LEU A 217 1.80 -9.56 2.75
C LEU A 217 2.56 -8.30 2.30
N LEU A 218 2.84 -7.37 3.22
CA LEU A 218 3.62 -6.17 2.97
C LEU A 218 5.08 -6.49 2.62
N LEU A 219 5.72 -7.39 3.36
CA LEU A 219 7.10 -7.83 3.11
C LEU A 219 7.25 -8.36 1.68
N LEU A 220 6.33 -9.23 1.28
CA LEU A 220 6.31 -9.82 -0.05
C LEU A 220 6.06 -8.76 -1.14
N GLN A 221 5.03 -7.92 -0.95
CA GLN A 221 4.70 -6.85 -1.89
C GLN A 221 5.88 -5.89 -2.06
N TYR A 222 6.46 -5.39 -0.98
CA TYR A 222 7.58 -4.44 -1.03
C TYR A 222 8.85 -5.06 -1.61
N SER A 223 9.11 -6.35 -1.38
CA SER A 223 10.24 -7.05 -1.99
C SER A 223 10.15 -7.03 -3.52
N THR A 224 8.97 -7.31 -4.08
CA THR A 224 8.80 -7.29 -5.54
C THR A 224 8.84 -5.89 -6.15
N GLU A 225 8.34 -4.88 -5.44
CA GLU A 225 8.38 -3.50 -5.92
C GLU A 225 9.79 -2.91 -5.83
N PHE A 226 10.55 -3.26 -4.80
CA PHE A 226 11.98 -2.96 -4.73
C PHE A 226 12.72 -3.49 -5.96
N LEU A 227 12.50 -4.76 -6.33
CA LEU A 227 13.12 -5.36 -7.52
C LEU A 227 12.67 -4.63 -8.80
N PHE A 228 11.39 -4.28 -8.92
CA PHE A 228 10.88 -3.51 -10.08
C PHE A 228 11.57 -2.16 -10.23
N HIS A 229 11.59 -1.36 -9.16
CA HIS A 229 12.12 -0.02 -9.20
C HIS A 229 13.64 -0.04 -9.40
N THR A 230 14.33 -1.04 -8.83
CA THR A 230 15.76 -1.28 -9.07
C THR A 230 16.03 -1.62 -10.54
N ALA A 231 15.28 -2.58 -11.12
CA ALA A 231 15.40 -2.92 -12.53
C ALA A 231 15.17 -1.70 -13.44
N ARG A 232 14.19 -0.86 -13.09
CA ARG A 232 13.88 0.38 -13.81
C ARG A 232 15.00 1.42 -13.71
N LEU A 233 15.64 1.58 -12.55
CA LEU A 233 16.80 2.47 -12.40
C LEU A 233 18.00 1.97 -13.21
N CYS A 234 18.28 0.66 -13.15
CA CYS A 234 19.36 0.04 -13.92
C CYS A 234 19.13 0.18 -15.43
N TYR A 235 17.89 0.07 -15.90
CA TYR A 235 17.53 0.30 -17.30
C TYR A 235 17.79 1.73 -17.76
N PHE A 236 17.61 2.72 -16.88
CA PHE A 236 17.95 4.11 -17.19
C PHE A 236 19.46 4.35 -17.25
N ALA A 237 20.26 3.55 -16.53
CA ALA A 237 21.72 3.63 -16.55
C ALA A 237 22.33 2.88 -17.74
N ASP A 238 21.79 1.70 -18.05
CA ASP A 238 22.25 0.82 -19.13
C ASP A 238 21.06 0.03 -19.70
N GLU A 239 20.77 0.26 -20.98
CA GLU A 239 19.61 -0.29 -21.68
C GLU A 239 19.73 -1.82 -21.93
N ASN A 240 20.91 -2.43 -21.71
CA ASN A 240 21.14 -3.86 -21.94
C ASN A 240 20.75 -4.78 -20.75
N ASN A 241 20.17 -4.22 -19.68
CA ASN A 241 19.85 -4.95 -18.44
C ASN A 241 18.46 -5.62 -18.44
N GLU A 242 18.08 -6.29 -19.53
CA GLU A 242 16.80 -7.02 -19.64
C GLU A 242 16.68 -8.15 -18.60
N LYS A 243 17.83 -8.71 -18.17
CA LYS A 243 17.91 -9.77 -17.16
C LYS A 243 17.23 -9.38 -15.84
N LEU A 244 17.32 -8.12 -15.42
CA LEU A 244 16.71 -7.64 -14.18
C LEU A 244 15.18 -7.57 -14.28
N PHE A 245 14.64 -7.20 -15.45
CA PHE A 245 13.20 -7.24 -15.67
C PHE A 245 12.67 -8.67 -15.72
N ASN A 246 13.43 -9.61 -16.31
CA ASN A 246 13.05 -11.03 -16.30
C ASN A 246 13.06 -11.60 -14.88
N ALA A 247 14.09 -11.29 -14.08
CA ALA A 247 14.16 -11.67 -12.68
C ALA A 247 12.99 -11.09 -11.86
N TRP A 248 12.68 -9.80 -12.07
CA TRP A 248 11.51 -9.18 -11.46
C TRP A 248 10.21 -9.85 -11.90
N ALA A 249 10.02 -10.17 -13.18
CA ALA A 249 8.79 -10.80 -13.69
C ALA A 249 8.57 -12.18 -13.05
N ALA A 250 9.63 -12.97 -12.90
CA ALA A 250 9.58 -14.25 -12.20
C ALA A 250 9.22 -14.07 -10.72
N ALA A 251 9.92 -13.17 -10.01
CA ALA A 251 9.65 -12.86 -8.60
C ALA A 251 8.21 -12.35 -8.40
N PHE A 252 7.74 -11.47 -9.27
CA PHE A 252 6.37 -10.96 -9.27
C PHE A 252 5.35 -12.08 -9.40
N GLY A 253 5.53 -13.00 -10.36
CA GLY A 253 4.65 -14.15 -10.53
C GLY A 253 4.56 -15.00 -9.26
N VAL A 254 5.71 -15.39 -8.71
CA VAL A 254 5.80 -16.21 -7.49
C VAL A 254 5.14 -15.52 -6.30
N THR A 255 5.49 -14.26 -6.06
CA THR A 255 4.94 -13.50 -4.93
C THR A 255 3.44 -13.29 -5.06
N ARG A 256 2.91 -13.05 -6.27
CA ARG A 256 1.46 -12.90 -6.47
C ARG A 256 0.71 -14.18 -6.17
N LEU A 257 1.24 -15.33 -6.59
CA LEU A 257 0.67 -16.62 -6.24
C LEU A 257 0.65 -16.80 -4.72
N PHE A 258 1.75 -16.51 -4.04
CA PHE A 258 1.85 -16.67 -2.59
C PHE A 258 0.90 -15.72 -1.82
N ILE A 259 0.81 -14.45 -2.23
CA ILE A 259 -0.15 -13.47 -1.65
C ILE A 259 -1.59 -13.96 -1.82
N LEU A 260 -1.95 -14.44 -3.01
CA LEU A 260 -3.30 -14.95 -3.28
C LEU A 260 -3.60 -16.20 -2.45
N THR A 261 -2.65 -17.14 -2.36
CA THR A 261 -2.77 -18.33 -1.53
C THR A 261 -2.94 -17.95 -0.06
N LEU A 262 -2.10 -17.07 0.49
CA LEU A 262 -2.23 -16.60 1.88
C LEU A 262 -3.56 -15.89 2.14
N ALA A 263 -4.03 -15.06 1.20
CA ALA A 263 -5.31 -14.39 1.33
C ALA A 263 -6.48 -15.39 1.36
N VAL A 264 -6.47 -16.39 0.48
CA VAL A 264 -7.49 -17.45 0.46
C VAL A 264 -7.43 -18.30 1.72
N LEU A 265 -6.22 -18.64 2.21
CA LEU A 265 -6.06 -19.42 3.44
C LEU A 265 -6.55 -18.64 4.67
N ALA A 266 -6.16 -17.38 4.79
CA ALA A 266 -6.56 -16.53 5.91
C ALA A 266 -8.08 -16.32 5.94
N ILE A 267 -8.70 -16.01 4.79
CA ILE A 267 -10.14 -15.76 4.71
C ILE A 267 -10.93 -17.08 4.84
N GLY A 268 -10.58 -18.08 4.04
CA GLY A 268 -11.36 -19.31 3.88
C GLY A 268 -11.17 -20.34 5.01
N PHE A 269 -10.00 -20.39 5.64
CA PHE A 269 -9.72 -21.35 6.72
C PHE A 269 -9.48 -20.70 8.07
N GLY A 270 -8.89 -19.50 8.11
CA GLY A 270 -8.68 -18.75 9.35
C GLY A 270 -9.98 -18.13 9.85
N LEU A 271 -10.41 -17.05 9.18
CA LEU A 271 -11.56 -16.23 9.59
C LEU A 271 -12.89 -16.99 9.53
N ALA A 272 -13.13 -17.81 8.50
CA ALA A 272 -14.41 -18.53 8.36
C ALA A 272 -14.66 -19.60 9.44
N ARG A 273 -13.61 -20.14 10.08
CA ARG A 273 -13.72 -21.22 11.09
C ARG A 273 -13.78 -20.71 12.54
N VAL A 274 -13.57 -19.42 12.78
CA VAL A 274 -13.72 -18.84 14.12
C VAL A 274 -15.20 -18.82 14.48
N GLU A 275 -15.57 -19.52 15.57
CA GLU A 275 -16.96 -19.71 16.02
C GLU A 275 -17.70 -18.38 16.30
N ASN A 276 -16.96 -17.31 16.61
CA ASN A 276 -17.48 -15.97 16.87
C ASN A 276 -17.53 -15.11 15.60
N GLN A 277 -18.41 -15.45 14.65
CA GLN A 277 -18.72 -14.62 13.46
C GLN A 277 -19.58 -13.38 13.80
N ALA A 278 -19.50 -12.89 15.03
CA ALA A 278 -20.22 -11.71 15.49
C ALA A 278 -19.38 -10.46 15.21
N PHE A 279 -20.00 -9.45 14.61
CA PHE A 279 -19.43 -8.10 14.51
C PHE A 279 -19.43 -7.49 15.92
N ASP A 280 -18.27 -7.42 16.56
CA ASP A 280 -18.10 -6.86 17.89
C ASP A 280 -16.92 -5.87 17.88
N PRO A 281 -17.19 -4.59 17.53
CA PRO A 281 -16.18 -3.54 17.48
C PRO A 281 -15.51 -3.27 18.83
N GLU A 282 -16.21 -3.52 19.94
CA GLU A 282 -15.68 -3.28 21.29
C GLU A 282 -14.57 -4.29 21.64
N LYS A 283 -14.67 -5.51 21.13
CA LYS A 283 -13.62 -6.55 21.25
C LYS A 283 -12.60 -6.54 20.11
N GLY A 284 -12.72 -5.61 19.16
CA GLY A 284 -11.86 -5.55 17.98
C GLY A 284 -12.07 -6.68 16.98
N ASN A 285 -13.22 -7.39 17.06
CA ASN A 285 -13.56 -8.49 16.15
C ASN A 285 -14.37 -7.94 14.96
N PHE A 286 -13.74 -7.90 13.79
CA PHE A 286 -14.35 -7.43 12.55
C PHE A 286 -14.77 -8.57 11.61
N ASN A 287 -14.80 -9.82 12.11
CA ASN A 287 -15.15 -10.99 11.34
C ASN A 287 -16.66 -11.01 11.03
N THR A 288 -17.04 -10.34 9.95
CA THR A 288 -18.41 -10.35 9.41
C THR A 288 -18.52 -11.26 8.20
N LEU A 289 -19.69 -11.88 8.02
CA LEU A 289 -20.01 -12.76 6.89
C LEU A 289 -19.73 -12.15 5.50
N LEU A 290 -19.62 -10.82 5.37
CA LEU A 290 -19.16 -10.15 4.14
C LEU A 290 -17.72 -10.52 3.74
N CYS A 291 -16.86 -10.89 4.70
CA CYS A 291 -15.54 -11.45 4.44
C CYS A 291 -15.56 -12.97 4.18
N SER A 292 -16.56 -13.70 4.70
CA SER A 292 -16.66 -15.18 4.60
C SER A 292 -17.47 -15.67 3.38
N CYS A 293 -18.28 -14.81 2.76
CA CYS A 293 -19.19 -15.18 1.66
C CYS A 293 -18.50 -15.35 0.28
N GLY A 294 -17.30 -15.94 0.25
CA GLY A 294 -16.59 -16.34 -0.97
C GLY A 294 -16.68 -17.83 -1.30
N THR A 295 -17.14 -18.67 -0.37
CA THR A 295 -17.22 -20.12 -0.56
C THR A 295 -18.48 -20.67 0.07
N GLY A 296 -19.41 -21.15 -0.77
CA GLY A 296 -20.51 -22.01 -0.34
C GLY A 296 -21.88 -21.34 -0.30
N ALA A 297 -22.40 -20.95 -1.46
CA ALA A 297 -23.83 -21.06 -1.66
C ALA A 297 -24.19 -22.56 -1.65
N SER A 298 -24.98 -22.97 -0.65
CA SER A 298 -25.95 -24.07 -0.64
C SER A 298 -25.91 -24.90 0.64
N THR A 299 -27.12 -25.18 1.13
CA THR A 299 -27.51 -26.04 2.26
C THR A 299 -27.40 -25.43 3.66
N GLY A 300 -28.57 -25.05 4.17
CA GLY A 300 -28.76 -24.57 5.53
C GLY A 300 -30.17 -24.02 5.70
N ALA A 301 -31.17 -24.88 5.43
CA ALA A 301 -32.57 -24.56 5.67
C ALA A 301 -32.76 -24.08 7.11
N SER A 302 -33.26 -22.85 7.26
CA SER A 302 -33.71 -22.30 8.52
C SER A 302 -34.75 -23.22 9.14
N ARG A 303 -34.42 -23.84 10.28
CA ARG A 303 -35.42 -24.44 11.16
C ARG A 303 -36.26 -23.31 11.78
N ALA A 304 -37.43 -23.05 11.18
CA ALA A 304 -38.51 -22.34 11.85
C ALA A 304 -39.26 -23.33 12.78
N PRO A 305 -39.79 -22.86 13.93
CA PRO A 305 -40.42 -23.72 14.92
C PRO A 305 -41.78 -24.22 14.43
N SER A 306 -42.04 -25.49 14.72
CA SER A 306 -43.24 -26.24 14.36
C SER A 306 -44.50 -25.59 14.94
N ALA A 307 -45.43 -25.19 14.08
CA ALA A 307 -46.83 -24.95 14.43
C ALA A 307 -47.68 -25.96 13.65
N GLU A 308 -48.38 -26.81 14.38
CA GLU A 308 -49.35 -27.80 13.89
C GLU A 308 -50.52 -27.14 13.16
N CYS A 309 -50.89 -27.69 12.00
CA CYS A 309 -52.28 -27.73 11.52
C CYS A 309 -52.50 -28.90 10.54
N PRO A 310 -53.70 -29.50 10.49
CA PRO A 310 -53.95 -30.87 10.02
C PRO A 310 -54.27 -30.95 8.50
N PRO A 311 -54.30 -32.16 7.90
CA PRO A 311 -54.39 -32.30 6.45
C PRO A 311 -55.85 -32.22 5.96
N ARG A 312 -56.05 -31.63 4.77
CA ARG A 312 -57.25 -31.88 3.95
C ARG A 312 -56.87 -32.66 2.68
N PRO A 313 -57.71 -33.62 2.24
CA PRO A 313 -57.39 -34.54 1.17
C PRO A 313 -57.97 -34.14 -0.19
N GLY A 314 -57.31 -34.61 -1.26
CA GLY A 314 -57.96 -34.98 -2.52
C GLY A 314 -57.92 -33.96 -3.66
N TRP A 315 -57.12 -34.22 -4.70
CA TRP A 315 -57.58 -34.38 -6.09
C TRP A 315 -56.42 -34.75 -7.04
N GLN A 316 -56.73 -35.61 -8.02
CA GLN A 316 -55.83 -36.24 -8.99
C GLN A 316 -55.86 -35.52 -10.37
N PRO A 317 -55.01 -35.91 -11.36
CA PRO A 317 -54.42 -35.00 -12.34
C PRO A 317 -55.23 -34.85 -13.64
N GLY A 318 -55.09 -33.71 -14.30
CA GLY A 318 -55.68 -33.42 -15.61
C GLY A 318 -54.73 -32.65 -16.52
N SER A 319 -54.48 -33.23 -17.69
CA SER A 319 -53.68 -32.71 -18.80
C SER A 319 -54.30 -31.48 -19.47
N SER A 320 -53.49 -30.53 -19.97
CA SER A 320 -53.29 -30.26 -21.42
C SER A 320 -52.79 -28.84 -21.73
N ARG A 321 -51.83 -28.82 -22.67
CA ARG A 321 -51.48 -27.79 -23.68
C ARG A 321 -51.47 -26.30 -23.32
N GLY A 322 -50.27 -25.73 -23.47
CA GLY A 322 -50.04 -24.64 -24.43
C GLY A 322 -49.88 -23.25 -23.82
N SER A 323 -48.64 -22.75 -23.80
CA SER A 323 -48.24 -21.52 -24.50
C SER A 323 -46.82 -21.12 -24.10
N ARG A 324 -45.94 -21.08 -25.10
CA ARG A 324 -44.61 -20.47 -25.03
C ARG A 324 -44.81 -18.96 -24.92
N VAL A 325 -44.44 -18.38 -23.77
CA VAL A 325 -44.20 -16.93 -23.65
C VAL A 325 -42.75 -16.75 -23.21
N LEU A 326 -41.97 -16.13 -24.10
CA LEU A 326 -40.60 -15.68 -23.89
C LEU A 326 -40.58 -14.60 -22.80
N GLY A 327 -40.38 -15.01 -21.55
CA GLY A 327 -40.05 -14.13 -20.44
C GLY A 327 -38.54 -13.87 -20.42
N ARG A 328 -38.14 -12.64 -20.76
CA ARG A 328 -36.77 -12.14 -20.60
C ARG A 328 -36.32 -12.32 -19.14
N SER A 329 -35.22 -13.04 -18.94
CA SER A 329 -34.52 -13.09 -17.66
C SER A 329 -34.03 -11.68 -17.27
N PRO A 330 -34.20 -11.24 -16.01
CA PRO A 330 -33.53 -10.04 -15.53
C PRO A 330 -32.02 -10.28 -15.53
N PRO A 331 -31.18 -9.27 -15.84
CA PRO A 331 -29.74 -9.45 -15.75
C PRO A 331 -29.35 -9.70 -14.29
N ALA A 332 -28.68 -10.83 -14.06
CA ALA A 332 -28.06 -11.14 -12.78
C ALA A 332 -27.12 -10.01 -12.34
N PRO A 333 -27.08 -9.64 -11.04
CA PRO A 333 -26.23 -8.58 -10.56
C PRO A 333 -24.77 -8.98 -10.75
N ARG A 334 -24.08 -8.24 -11.62
CA ARG A 334 -22.61 -8.20 -11.68
C ARG A 334 -22.10 -7.46 -10.45
N SER A 335 -21.86 -8.15 -9.35
CA SER A 335 -21.10 -7.56 -8.26
C SER A 335 -20.29 -8.61 -7.50
N LEU A 336 -19.06 -8.20 -7.18
CA LEU A 336 -18.19 -8.77 -6.14
C LEU A 336 -17.31 -9.98 -6.48
N SER A 337 -16.86 -10.07 -7.73
CA SER A 337 -15.50 -10.57 -8.03
C SER A 337 -14.45 -9.45 -7.93
N SER A 338 -14.79 -8.31 -7.32
CA SER A 338 -14.11 -7.05 -7.56
C SER A 338 -12.86 -6.86 -6.71
N LEU A 339 -12.80 -7.02 -5.40
CA LEU A 339 -11.62 -6.53 -4.64
C LEU A 339 -10.27 -7.18 -5.02
N GLY A 340 -10.21 -8.52 -5.13
CA GLY A 340 -9.00 -9.23 -5.58
C GLY A 340 -8.68 -8.96 -7.04
N ALA A 341 -9.67 -9.07 -7.94
CA ALA A 341 -9.47 -8.86 -9.37
C ALA A 341 -9.30 -7.37 -9.73
N VAL A 342 -9.75 -6.43 -8.89
CA VAL A 342 -9.54 -4.98 -9.01
C VAL A 342 -8.15 -4.66 -8.53
N CYS A 343 -7.61 -5.23 -7.46
CA CYS A 343 -6.19 -5.08 -7.14
C CYS A 343 -5.28 -5.62 -8.26
N THR A 344 -5.59 -6.80 -8.82
CA THR A 344 -4.81 -7.38 -9.92
C THR A 344 -5.00 -6.63 -11.25
N ARG A 345 -6.23 -6.25 -11.63
CA ARG A 345 -6.50 -5.46 -12.84
C ARG A 345 -6.00 -4.02 -12.71
N LEU A 346 -6.07 -3.39 -11.54
CA LEU A 346 -5.57 -2.03 -11.35
C LEU A 346 -4.04 -1.98 -11.28
N CYS A 347 -3.36 -2.99 -10.73
CA CYS A 347 -1.90 -3.11 -10.85
C CYS A 347 -1.46 -3.30 -12.32
N PHE A 348 -2.19 -4.11 -13.09
CA PHE A 348 -1.92 -4.30 -14.53
C PHE A 348 -2.30 -3.08 -15.38
N LEU A 349 -3.40 -2.38 -15.05
CA LEU A 349 -3.87 -1.19 -15.78
C LEU A 349 -3.06 0.07 -15.46
N SER A 350 -2.51 0.19 -14.24
CA SER A 350 -1.65 1.32 -13.84
C SER A 350 -0.25 1.27 -14.47
N ARG A 351 0.19 0.11 -14.95
CA ARG A 351 1.53 -0.09 -15.51
C ARG A 351 1.46 -0.78 -16.87
N ARG A 352 0.98 -0.06 -17.89
CA ARG A 352 1.25 -0.44 -19.29
C ARG A 352 2.77 -0.48 -19.49
N PRO A 353 3.35 -1.58 -20.01
CA PRO A 353 4.77 -1.62 -20.32
C PRO A 353 5.11 -0.53 -21.33
N LEU A 354 6.27 0.09 -21.13
CA LEU A 354 6.87 1.16 -21.93
C LEU A 354 7.33 0.62 -23.30
N SER A 355 6.45 -0.05 -24.05
CA SER A 355 6.78 -0.74 -25.31
C SER A 355 6.35 0.04 -26.57
N ARG A 356 5.95 1.31 -26.43
CA ARG A 356 5.65 2.17 -27.59
C ARG A 356 6.26 3.56 -27.43
N LEU A 357 7.58 3.64 -27.55
CA LEU A 357 8.21 4.83 -28.12
C LEU A 357 8.35 4.60 -29.63
N PRO A 358 8.08 5.61 -30.48
CA PRO A 358 8.14 5.45 -31.92
C PRO A 358 9.59 5.15 -32.33
N ARG A 359 9.78 4.02 -33.02
CA ARG A 359 11.03 3.63 -33.66
C ARG A 359 11.48 4.79 -34.56
N LYS A 360 12.58 5.45 -34.18
CA LYS A 360 13.25 6.45 -35.01
C LYS A 360 13.60 5.72 -36.33
N ARG A 361 12.97 6.11 -37.45
CA ARG A 361 13.39 5.65 -38.78
C ARG A 361 14.85 6.08 -38.92
N SER A 362 15.74 5.10 -38.99
CA SER A 362 17.13 5.28 -39.40
C SER A 362 17.12 5.96 -40.76
N GLY A 363 17.78 7.10 -40.85
CA GLY A 363 18.03 7.78 -42.11
C GLY A 363 18.84 6.86 -43.00
N GLU A 364 18.30 6.58 -44.17
CA GLU A 364 19.01 5.97 -45.27
C GLU A 364 19.80 7.10 -45.95
N SER A 365 21.11 7.08 -45.76
CA SER A 365 22.05 7.91 -46.49
C SER A 365 21.83 7.71 -47.98
N ARG A 366 21.41 8.76 -48.69
CA ARG A 366 21.54 8.83 -50.14
C ARG A 366 22.54 9.93 -50.47
N GLU A 367 23.81 9.58 -50.36
CA GLU A 367 24.85 10.25 -51.14
C GLU A 367 24.46 10.16 -52.61
N ARG A 368 24.32 11.32 -53.25
CA ARG A 368 24.41 11.42 -54.71
C ARG A 368 25.34 12.56 -55.01
N ASN A 369 26.62 12.21 -55.14
CA ASN A 369 27.56 12.93 -55.98
C ASN A 369 27.05 12.83 -57.42
N LEU A 370 26.88 13.96 -58.10
CA LEU A 370 27.18 14.07 -59.52
C LEU A 370 27.53 15.52 -59.86
N HIS A 371 28.75 15.66 -60.33
CA HIS A 371 29.39 16.79 -61.01
C HIS A 371 28.65 17.20 -62.30
N THR A 372 29.03 18.38 -62.82
CA THR A 372 28.89 18.90 -64.22
C THR A 372 27.46 19.19 -64.67
N ASP A 373 27.06 20.37 -65.17
CA ASP A 373 27.73 21.56 -65.72
C ASP A 373 26.97 22.84 -65.32
#